data_AF-A0A1F9CKW7-F1
#
_entry.id   AF-A0A1F9CKW7-F1
#
_cell.length_a   1.000
_cell.length_b   1.000
_cell.length_c   1.000
_cell.angle_alpha   90.00
_cell.angle_beta   90.00
_cell.angle_gamma   90.00
#
_symmetry.space_group_name_H-M   'P 1'
#
loop_
_entity.id
_entity.type
_entity.pdbx_description
1 polymer ?
#
loop_
_entity_poly.entity_id
_entity_poly.type
_entity_poly.pdbx_seq_one_letter_code
_entity_poly.pdbx_strand_id
1 'polypeptide(L)'
;MSPEEFRLIRDFIQTQCGVYFGDSSQFILEKRVARLLRAHRLSNFRDYYYYLLYDRRKAEELATLIDSITTNETYFFREEKQLKAFSSEILPELHARKREQGDRALHIWSAGCSSGEEPYTLAMLIMESGLFRDFRVDIFANDISHRMLQAARKGIYGPSAFRSAEPKYIDRYFTEKGESWRINDDVRKFVSFSHLNLVERSKISLLRTMDLICCRNVIIYYDLPTKKRVIQSLGEKLAPGGYLLLGHSESLINISNAFELRHLKNDLVYQRPRKPDA
;
A
#
# COMPACT_ATOMS: atom_id res chain seq x y z
N MET A 1 -23.50 -0.06 -20.45
CA MET A 1 -23.56 -1.22 -19.52
C MET A 1 -24.92 -1.19 -18.84
N SER A 2 -25.68 -2.29 -18.85
CA SER A 2 -26.97 -2.32 -18.16
C SER A 2 -26.80 -2.32 -16.62
N PRO A 3 -27.82 -1.94 -15.83
CA PRO A 3 -27.76 -2.00 -14.37
C PRO A 3 -27.51 -3.42 -13.81
N GLU A 4 -27.88 -4.46 -14.56
CA GLU A 4 -27.60 -5.84 -14.20
C GLU A 4 -26.13 -6.19 -14.46
N GLU A 5 -25.60 -5.86 -15.65
CA GLU A 5 -24.20 -6.06 -16.00
C GLU A 5 -23.26 -5.30 -15.05
N PHE A 6 -23.64 -4.08 -14.67
CA PHE A 6 -22.91 -3.29 -13.69
C PHE A 6 -22.81 -4.00 -12.35
N ARG A 7 -23.93 -4.50 -11.81
CA ARG A 7 -23.94 -5.24 -10.54
C ARG A 7 -23.08 -6.50 -10.62
N LEU A 8 -23.19 -7.29 -11.69
CA LEU A 8 -22.39 -8.50 -11.89
C LEU A 8 -20.88 -8.21 -11.84
N ILE A 9 -20.43 -7.21 -12.60
CA ILE A 9 -19.01 -6.86 -12.67
C ILE A 9 -18.53 -6.21 -11.38
N ARG A 10 -19.32 -5.31 -10.78
CA ARG A 10 -19.01 -4.66 -9.50
C ARG A 10 -18.83 -5.72 -8.40
N ASP A 11 -19.80 -6.62 -8.25
CA ASP A 11 -19.80 -7.61 -7.17
C ASP A 11 -18.67 -8.63 -7.38
N PHE A 12 -18.35 -8.95 -8.64
CA PHE A 12 -17.17 -9.74 -8.98
C PHE A 12 -15.88 -9.04 -8.56
N ILE A 13 -15.67 -7.78 -8.95
CA ILE A 13 -14.50 -6.99 -8.57
C ILE A 13 -14.36 -6.91 -7.06
N GLN A 14 -15.46 -6.58 -6.36
CA GLN A 14 -15.48 -6.50 -4.91
C GLN A 14 -15.08 -7.83 -4.26
N THR A 15 -15.56 -8.95 -4.80
CA THR A 15 -15.20 -10.28 -4.31
C THR A 15 -13.72 -10.59 -4.55
N GLN A 16 -13.19 -10.23 -5.73
CA GLN A 16 -11.82 -10.57 -6.11
C GLN A 16 -10.77 -9.68 -5.43
N CYS A 17 -11.01 -8.38 -5.28
CA CYS A 17 -10.00 -7.43 -4.77
C CYS A 17 -10.51 -6.43 -3.73
N GLY A 18 -11.77 -6.51 -3.32
CA GLY A 18 -12.34 -5.61 -2.31
C GLY A 18 -12.72 -4.22 -2.82
N VAL A 19 -12.26 -3.83 -4.01
CA VAL A 19 -12.57 -2.53 -4.61
C VAL A 19 -14.06 -2.43 -4.86
N TYR A 20 -14.67 -1.36 -4.37
CA TYR A 20 -16.10 -1.13 -4.48
C TYR A 20 -16.40 0.07 -5.38
N PHE A 21 -17.25 -0.16 -6.40
CA PHE A 21 -17.79 0.88 -7.25
C PHE A 21 -19.23 1.15 -6.85
N GLY A 22 -19.48 2.27 -6.17
CA GLY A 22 -20.85 2.74 -5.91
C GLY A 22 -21.54 3.20 -7.19
N ASP A 23 -22.86 3.40 -7.13
CA ASP A 23 -23.67 3.73 -8.31
C ASP A 23 -23.21 5.00 -9.03
N SER A 24 -22.74 6.01 -8.28
CA SER A 24 -22.16 7.25 -8.84
C SER A 24 -20.88 7.03 -9.64
N SER A 25 -20.20 5.90 -9.46
CA SER A 25 -18.96 5.53 -10.15
C SER A 25 -19.17 4.53 -11.31
N GLN A 26 -20.41 4.17 -11.63
CA GLN A 26 -20.75 3.26 -12.73
C GLN A 26 -20.09 3.67 -14.05
N PHE A 27 -20.17 4.95 -14.41
CA PHE A 27 -19.59 5.47 -15.65
C PHE A 27 -18.06 5.25 -15.73
N ILE A 28 -17.36 5.39 -14.59
CA ILE A 28 -15.91 5.19 -14.51
C ILE A 28 -15.57 3.70 -14.73
N LEU A 29 -16.31 2.81 -14.05
CA LEU A 29 -16.13 1.37 -14.22
C LEU A 29 -16.42 0.95 -15.66
N GLU A 30 -17.53 1.42 -16.23
CA GLU A 30 -17.92 1.14 -17.61
C GLU A 30 -16.83 1.55 -18.59
N LYS A 31 -16.30 2.77 -18.49
CA LYS A 31 -15.22 3.26 -19.38
C LYS A 31 -13.96 2.39 -19.30
N ARG A 32 -13.57 1.97 -18.10
CA ARG A 32 -12.37 1.14 -17.86
C ARG A 32 -12.55 -0.27 -18.40
N VAL A 33 -13.71 -0.88 -18.18
CA VAL A 33 -14.03 -2.23 -18.65
C VAL A 33 -14.25 -2.24 -20.17
N ALA A 34 -14.92 -1.24 -20.74
CA ALA A 34 -15.14 -1.13 -22.19
C ALA A 34 -13.83 -1.12 -22.99
N ARG A 35 -12.74 -0.59 -22.43
CA ARG A 35 -11.40 -0.67 -23.04
C ARG A 35 -10.89 -2.11 -23.13
N LEU A 36 -11.16 -2.93 -22.12
CA LEU A 36 -10.78 -4.35 -22.07
C LEU A 36 -11.64 -5.19 -23.03
N LEU A 37 -12.95 -4.91 -23.11
CA LEU A 37 -13.83 -5.53 -24.11
C LEU A 37 -13.28 -5.36 -25.54
N ARG A 38 -12.89 -4.12 -25.90
CA ARG A 38 -12.32 -3.82 -27.22
C ARG A 38 -11.02 -4.56 -27.47
N ALA A 39 -10.15 -4.69 -26.46
CA ALA A 39 -8.89 -5.43 -26.59
C ALA A 39 -9.12 -6.92 -26.89
N HIS A 40 -10.17 -7.51 -26.30
CA HIS A 40 -10.55 -8.92 -26.51
C HIS A 40 -11.58 -9.15 -27.62
N ARG A 41 -12.00 -8.09 -28.32
CA ARG A 41 -13.02 -8.14 -29.38
C ARG A 41 -14.35 -8.75 -28.91
N LEU A 42 -14.72 -8.50 -27.66
CA LEU A 42 -15.99 -8.97 -27.08
C LEU A 42 -17.12 -7.98 -27.35
N SER A 43 -18.32 -8.52 -27.58
CA SER A 43 -19.48 -7.76 -28.07
C SER A 43 -20.26 -7.05 -26.94
N ASN A 44 -20.22 -7.57 -25.72
CA ASN A 44 -20.96 -7.03 -24.58
C ASN A 44 -20.27 -7.30 -23.23
N PHE A 45 -20.77 -6.67 -22.16
CA PHE A 45 -20.17 -6.75 -20.83
C PHE A 45 -20.43 -8.10 -20.16
N ARG A 46 -21.56 -8.76 -20.48
CA ARG A 46 -21.86 -10.10 -19.98
C ARG A 46 -20.87 -11.14 -20.51
N ASP A 47 -20.48 -11.07 -21.79
CA ASP A 47 -19.45 -11.94 -22.37
C ASP A 47 -18.10 -11.74 -21.67
N TYR A 48 -17.75 -10.50 -21.35
CA TYR A 48 -16.54 -10.20 -20.58
C TYR A 48 -16.61 -10.77 -19.15
N TYR A 49 -17.77 -10.68 -18.50
CA TYR A 49 -17.98 -11.33 -17.21
C TYR A 49 -17.81 -12.87 -17.31
N TYR A 50 -18.34 -13.51 -18.35
CA TYR A 50 -18.12 -14.94 -18.56
C TYR A 50 -16.68 -15.31 -18.87
N TYR A 51 -15.96 -14.46 -19.61
CA TYR A 51 -14.52 -14.61 -19.83
C TYR A 51 -13.75 -14.61 -18.50
N LEU A 52 -14.09 -13.71 -17.58
CA LEU A 52 -13.49 -13.66 -16.23
C LEU A 52 -13.82 -14.89 -15.36
N LEU A 53 -14.94 -15.58 -15.59
CA LEU A 53 -15.34 -16.74 -14.80
C LEU A 53 -14.78 -18.07 -15.32
N TYR A 54 -14.84 -18.26 -16.64
CA TYR A 54 -14.74 -19.59 -17.24
C TYR A 54 -13.56 -19.78 -18.18
N ASP A 55 -12.92 -18.71 -18.66
CA ASP A 55 -11.82 -18.85 -19.59
C ASP A 55 -10.56 -19.46 -18.95
N ARG A 56 -9.74 -20.14 -19.76
CA ARG A 56 -8.47 -20.71 -19.34
C ARG A 56 -7.46 -19.65 -18.93
N ARG A 57 -7.56 -18.43 -19.48
CA ARG A 57 -6.72 -17.26 -19.18
C ARG A 57 -7.34 -16.30 -18.17
N LYS A 58 -8.41 -16.70 -17.48
CA LYS A 58 -9.12 -15.82 -16.53
C LYS A 58 -8.24 -15.18 -15.46
N ALA A 59 -7.18 -15.86 -15.01
CA ALA A 59 -6.27 -15.31 -14.00
C ALA A 59 -5.42 -14.15 -14.55
N GLU A 60 -4.93 -14.26 -15.79
CA GLU A 60 -4.20 -13.21 -16.49
C GLU A 60 -5.12 -12.01 -16.77
N GLU A 61 -6.36 -12.29 -17.17
CA GLU A 61 -7.33 -11.23 -17.40
C GLU A 61 -7.73 -10.54 -16.10
N LEU A 62 -7.93 -11.28 -15.01
CA LEU A 62 -8.24 -10.70 -13.72
C LEU A 62 -7.14 -9.72 -13.27
N ALA A 63 -5.87 -10.07 -13.46
CA ALA A 63 -4.76 -9.15 -13.19
C ALA A 63 -4.84 -7.88 -14.08
N THR A 64 -5.16 -8.04 -15.36
CA THR A 64 -5.34 -6.93 -16.31
C THR A 64 -6.52 -6.02 -15.91
N LEU A 65 -7.63 -6.62 -15.48
CA LEU A 65 -8.80 -5.90 -14.96
C LEU A 65 -8.41 -5.09 -13.74
N ILE A 66 -7.77 -5.71 -12.74
CA ILE A 66 -7.28 -5.07 -11.52
C ILE A 66 -6.38 -3.88 -11.86
N ASP A 67 -5.42 -4.05 -12.77
CA ASP A 67 -4.52 -2.97 -13.21
C ASP A 67 -5.24 -1.81 -13.93
N SER A 68 -6.40 -2.07 -14.53
CA SER A 68 -7.24 -1.08 -15.22
C SER A 68 -8.14 -0.30 -14.25
N ILE A 69 -8.56 -0.93 -13.15
CA ILE A 69 -9.50 -0.36 -12.18
C ILE A 69 -8.84 0.23 -10.94
N THR A 70 -7.58 -0.10 -10.68
CA THR A 70 -6.81 0.49 -9.57
C THR A 70 -6.36 1.90 -9.94
N THR A 71 -6.52 2.84 -9.01
CA THR A 71 -5.98 4.20 -9.15
C THR A 71 -4.66 4.25 -8.37
N ASN A 72 -3.55 4.42 -9.06
CA ASN A 72 -2.20 4.18 -8.54
C ASN A 72 -1.38 5.48 -8.39
N GLU A 73 -1.99 6.56 -7.92
CA GLU A 73 -1.27 7.82 -7.75
C GLU A 73 -0.33 7.76 -6.55
N THR A 74 0.96 7.94 -6.79
CA THR A 74 2.01 7.96 -5.77
C THR A 74 3.18 8.84 -6.21
N TYR A 75 4.02 9.25 -5.26
CA TYR A 75 5.22 10.05 -5.45
C TYR A 75 6.08 10.03 -4.19
N PHE A 76 7.37 10.30 -4.34
CA PHE A 76 8.30 10.36 -3.23
C PHE A 76 7.92 11.46 -2.25
N PHE A 77 8.07 11.16 -0.96
CA PHE A 77 7.82 12.10 0.14
C PHE A 77 6.38 12.65 0.19
N ARG A 78 5.41 11.85 -0.27
CA ARG A 78 3.97 12.16 -0.15
C ARG A 78 3.55 12.31 1.33
N GLU A 79 2.72 13.31 1.59
CA GLU A 79 2.23 13.73 2.92
C GLU A 79 3.36 14.04 3.94
N GLU A 80 4.10 15.11 3.67
CA GLU A 80 5.28 15.57 4.42
C GLU A 80 5.09 15.59 5.95
N LYS A 81 3.93 16.02 6.46
CA LYS A 81 3.65 16.10 7.91
C LYS A 81 3.75 14.74 8.60
N GLN A 82 3.16 13.71 7.99
CA GLN A 82 3.22 12.34 8.52
C GLN A 82 4.65 11.79 8.47
N LEU A 83 5.40 12.10 7.40
CA LEU A 83 6.81 11.68 7.28
C LEU A 83 7.73 12.39 8.28
N LYS A 84 7.44 13.65 8.62
CA LYS A 84 8.10 14.36 9.72
C LYS A 84 7.82 13.67 11.06
N ALA A 85 6.55 13.37 11.36
CA ALA A 85 6.18 12.62 12.56
C ALA A 85 6.87 11.25 12.61
N PHE A 86 6.91 10.54 11.49
CA PHE A 86 7.63 9.28 11.35
C PHE A 86 9.11 9.42 11.73
N SER A 87 9.78 10.43 11.17
CA SER A 87 11.23 10.61 11.35
C SER A 87 11.61 11.14 12.73
N SER A 88 10.86 12.11 13.27
CA SER A 88 11.22 12.82 14.50
C SER A 88 10.65 12.20 15.78
N GLU A 89 9.62 11.37 15.68
CA GLU A 89 8.89 10.85 16.85
C GLU A 89 8.78 9.32 16.80
N ILE A 90 8.25 8.76 15.71
CA ILE A 90 7.99 7.31 15.62
C ILE A 90 9.29 6.50 15.57
N LEU A 91 10.24 6.86 14.69
CA LEU A 91 11.51 6.14 14.57
C LEU A 91 12.32 6.13 15.89
N PRO A 92 12.49 7.27 16.60
CA PRO A 92 13.12 7.27 17.92
C PRO A 92 12.41 6.37 18.95
N GLU A 93 11.07 6.40 19.02
CA GLU A 93 10.32 5.56 19.98
C GLU A 93 10.47 4.07 19.65
N LEU A 94 10.35 3.70 18.37
CA LEU A 94 10.56 2.32 17.93
C LEU A 94 11.99 1.86 18.22
N HIS A 95 12.99 2.71 17.95
CA HIS A 95 14.39 2.39 18.22
C HIS A 95 14.64 2.13 19.71
N ALA A 96 14.19 3.03 20.59
CA ALA A 96 14.35 2.89 22.05
C ALA A 96 13.72 1.58 22.55
N ARG A 97 12.46 1.32 22.15
CA ARG A 97 11.73 0.11 22.53
C ARG A 97 12.46 -1.17 22.09
N LYS A 98 12.92 -1.21 20.85
CA LYS A 98 13.59 -2.40 20.31
C LYS A 98 14.92 -2.65 21.01
N ARG A 99 15.65 -1.57 21.37
CA ARG A 99 16.86 -1.69 22.20
C ARG A 99 16.56 -2.27 23.57
N GLU A 100 15.53 -1.78 24.26
CA GLU A 100 15.10 -2.28 25.57
C GLU A 100 14.70 -3.76 25.53
N GLN A 101 14.03 -4.18 24.45
CA GLN A 101 13.64 -5.57 24.23
C GLN A 101 14.79 -6.50 23.81
N GLY A 102 15.99 -5.96 23.55
CA GLY A 102 17.11 -6.73 22.99
C GLY A 102 16.89 -7.15 21.53
N ASP A 103 15.83 -6.68 20.87
CA ASP A 103 15.51 -6.98 19.48
C ASP A 103 16.24 -5.99 18.55
N ARG A 104 17.04 -6.52 17.62
CA ARG A 104 17.80 -5.74 16.64
C ARG A 104 17.22 -5.81 15.23
N ALA A 105 15.93 -6.09 15.08
CA ALA A 105 15.26 -6.15 13.78
C ALA A 105 14.06 -5.21 13.68
N LEU A 106 14.08 -4.20 12.80
CA LEU A 106 12.94 -3.35 12.51
C LEU A 106 12.13 -3.92 11.33
N HIS A 107 10.85 -4.19 11.54
CA HIS A 107 9.95 -4.72 10.51
C HIS A 107 8.87 -3.72 10.15
N ILE A 108 8.84 -3.29 8.89
CA ILE A 108 7.88 -2.33 8.37
C ILE A 108 7.09 -2.95 7.22
N TRP A 109 5.80 -2.63 7.15
CA TRP A 109 4.95 -3.04 6.04
C TRP A 109 4.36 -1.84 5.31
N SER A 110 4.71 -1.64 4.03
CA SER A 110 3.99 -0.75 3.11
C SER A 110 2.93 -1.56 2.34
N ALA A 111 1.67 -1.41 2.74
CA ALA A 111 0.51 -2.14 2.24
C ALA A 111 -0.22 -1.33 1.16
N GLY A 112 -0.07 -1.73 -0.10
CA GLY A 112 -0.52 -0.97 -1.27
C GLY A 112 0.54 0.02 -1.75
N CYS A 113 1.75 -0.48 -2.01
CA CYS A 113 2.93 0.35 -2.26
C CYS A 113 2.98 1.00 -3.66
N SER A 114 2.05 0.67 -4.56
CA SER A 114 2.04 1.12 -5.95
C SER A 114 3.43 0.91 -6.60
N SER A 115 3.97 1.92 -7.28
CA SER A 115 5.28 1.91 -7.95
C SER A 115 6.49 2.06 -7.00
N GLY A 116 6.31 1.92 -5.69
CA GLY A 116 7.41 1.75 -4.73
C GLY A 116 7.97 3.02 -4.11
N GLU A 117 7.45 4.19 -4.44
CA GLU A 117 7.91 5.47 -3.88
C GLU A 117 7.79 5.52 -2.36
N GLU A 118 6.67 5.04 -1.79
CA GLU A 118 6.47 5.00 -0.33
C GLU A 118 7.52 4.14 0.41
N PRO A 119 7.71 2.84 0.10
CA PRO A 119 8.67 2.03 0.85
C PRO A 119 10.11 2.51 0.66
N TYR A 120 10.46 3.09 -0.49
CA TYR A 120 11.77 3.70 -0.68
C TYR A 120 11.92 5.02 0.09
N THR A 121 10.89 5.85 0.19
CA THR A 121 10.88 7.02 1.09
C THR A 121 11.12 6.60 2.54
N LEU A 122 10.44 5.56 3.03
CA LEU A 122 10.64 5.05 4.38
C LEU A 122 12.08 4.57 4.60
N ALA A 123 12.64 3.82 3.63
CA ALA A 123 14.04 3.37 3.68
C ALA A 123 15.02 4.55 3.77
N MET A 124 14.87 5.57 2.92
CA MET A 124 15.71 6.77 2.94
C MET A 124 15.64 7.49 4.28
N LEU A 125 14.43 7.68 4.84
CA LEU A 125 14.26 8.34 6.14
C LEU A 125 14.87 7.55 7.31
N ILE A 126 14.80 6.21 7.27
CA ILE A 126 15.46 5.35 8.26
C ILE A 126 16.98 5.50 8.16
N MET A 127 17.54 5.52 6.94
CA MET A 127 18.97 5.73 6.71
C MET A 127 19.43 7.10 7.22
N GLU A 128 18.67 8.17 6.94
CA GLU A 128 18.96 9.51 7.44
C GLU A 128 18.95 9.59 8.97
N SER A 129 18.05 8.86 9.63
CA SER A 129 17.95 8.90 11.10
C SER A 129 19.24 8.45 11.79
N GLY A 130 20.01 7.55 11.16
CA GLY A 130 21.20 6.94 11.75
C GLY A 130 20.93 6.03 12.97
N LEU A 131 19.67 5.91 13.42
CA LEU A 131 19.29 5.15 14.61
C LEU A 131 19.42 3.64 14.42
N PHE A 132 19.16 3.15 13.20
CA PHE A 132 19.05 1.71 12.92
C PHE A 132 20.30 1.13 12.22
N ARG A 133 21.49 1.73 12.43
CA ARG A 133 22.73 1.28 11.77
C ARG A 133 23.19 -0.12 12.20
N ASP A 134 22.97 -0.49 13.46
CA ASP A 134 23.25 -1.81 14.03
C ASP A 134 22.02 -2.74 13.99
N PHE A 135 20.94 -2.34 13.32
CA PHE A 135 19.72 -3.12 13.20
C PHE A 135 19.62 -3.75 11.81
N ARG A 136 19.01 -4.94 11.77
CA ARG A 136 18.41 -5.45 10.55
C ARG A 136 17.13 -4.67 10.27
N VAL A 137 17.02 -4.04 9.10
CA VAL A 137 15.79 -3.33 8.69
C VAL A 137 15.19 -4.09 7.51
N ASP A 138 13.94 -4.54 7.65
CA ASP A 138 13.17 -5.17 6.57
C ASP A 138 11.88 -4.37 6.32
N ILE A 139 11.78 -3.74 5.14
CA ILE A 139 10.55 -3.12 4.65
C ILE A 139 9.91 -4.10 3.66
N PHE A 140 8.83 -4.72 4.11
CA PHE A 140 7.97 -5.52 3.26
C PHE A 140 6.98 -4.60 2.54
N ALA A 141 7.00 -4.61 1.22
CA ALA A 141 6.09 -3.82 0.39
C ALA A 141 5.26 -4.75 -0.48
N ASN A 142 3.94 -4.54 -0.52
CA ASN A 142 3.08 -5.27 -1.42
C ASN A 142 2.09 -4.39 -2.15
N ASP A 143 1.64 -4.89 -3.28
CA ASP A 143 0.54 -4.34 -4.04
C ASP A 143 -0.26 -5.48 -4.68
N ILE A 144 -1.47 -5.16 -5.11
CA ILE A 144 -2.31 -6.06 -5.91
C ILE A 144 -1.99 -5.93 -7.42
N SER A 145 -1.41 -4.80 -7.84
CA SER A 145 -1.04 -4.56 -9.22
C SER A 145 0.33 -5.17 -9.55
N HIS A 146 0.34 -6.20 -10.41
CA HIS A 146 1.59 -6.78 -10.92
C HIS A 146 2.42 -5.77 -11.69
N ARG A 147 1.77 -4.92 -12.51
CA ARG A 147 2.45 -3.86 -13.26
C ARG A 147 3.16 -2.87 -12.33
N MET A 148 2.50 -2.44 -11.25
CA MET A 148 3.11 -1.50 -10.31
C MET A 148 4.28 -2.14 -9.55
N LEU A 149 4.16 -3.40 -9.13
CA LEU A 149 5.28 -4.12 -8.52
C LEU A 149 6.47 -4.30 -9.46
N GLN A 150 6.24 -4.50 -10.76
CA GLN A 150 7.32 -4.52 -11.74
C GLN A 150 8.01 -3.17 -11.86
N ALA A 151 7.25 -2.06 -11.87
CA ALA A 151 7.80 -0.71 -11.87
C ALA A 151 8.62 -0.45 -10.59
N ALA A 152 8.09 -0.81 -9.42
CA ALA A 152 8.76 -0.68 -8.14
C ALA A 152 10.09 -1.45 -8.10
N ARG A 153 10.11 -2.71 -8.57
CA ARG A 153 11.34 -3.51 -8.67
C ARG A 153 12.34 -2.93 -9.67
N LYS A 154 11.90 -2.32 -10.77
CA LYS A 154 12.80 -1.59 -11.67
C LYS A 154 13.39 -0.38 -10.95
N GLY A 155 12.58 0.35 -10.20
CA GLY A 155 12.97 1.50 -9.39
C GLY A 155 13.51 2.64 -10.25
N ILE A 156 12.89 2.86 -11.42
CA ILE A 156 13.22 3.94 -12.36
C ILE A 156 12.03 4.90 -12.40
N TYR A 157 12.29 6.17 -12.14
CA TYR A 157 11.28 7.19 -11.91
C TYR A 157 11.53 8.42 -12.78
N GLY A 158 10.48 8.98 -13.35
CA GLY A 158 10.53 10.25 -14.09
C GLY A 158 10.31 11.46 -13.18
N PRO A 159 10.39 12.69 -13.72
CA PRO A 159 10.30 13.93 -12.95
C PRO A 159 9.05 14.05 -12.07
N SER A 160 7.91 13.54 -12.53
CA SER A 160 6.63 13.63 -11.80
C SER A 160 6.62 12.90 -10.46
N ALA A 161 7.47 11.88 -10.29
CA ALA A 161 7.61 11.15 -9.03
C ALA A 161 8.32 11.99 -7.94
N PHE A 162 9.05 13.04 -8.34
CA PHE A 162 9.85 13.89 -7.44
C PHE A 162 9.19 15.23 -7.12
N ARG A 163 7.93 15.43 -7.50
CA ARG A 163 7.19 16.71 -7.33
C ARG A 163 7.12 17.27 -5.90
N SER A 164 7.46 16.45 -4.89
CA SER A 164 7.52 16.86 -3.48
C SER A 164 8.83 16.42 -2.80
N ALA A 165 9.79 15.91 -3.55
CA ALA A 165 11.08 15.48 -3.01
C ALA A 165 12.04 16.67 -2.94
N GLU A 166 12.72 16.84 -1.81
CA GLU A 166 13.81 17.82 -1.72
C GLU A 166 15.01 17.34 -2.57
N PRO A 167 15.71 18.26 -3.29
CA PRO A 167 16.83 17.89 -4.18
C PRO A 167 17.91 17.03 -3.50
N LYS A 168 18.22 17.31 -2.23
CA LYS A 168 19.20 16.56 -1.44
C LYS A 168 18.96 15.04 -1.42
N TYR A 169 17.69 14.60 -1.46
CA TYR A 169 17.36 13.18 -1.49
C TYR A 169 17.59 12.57 -2.87
N ILE A 170 17.30 13.33 -3.92
CA ILE A 170 17.52 12.92 -5.31
C ILE A 170 19.03 12.72 -5.54
N ASP A 171 19.83 13.72 -5.17
CA ASP A 171 21.28 13.70 -5.35
C ASP A 171 21.97 12.57 -4.58
N ARG A 172 21.45 12.23 -3.39
CA ARG A 172 22.06 11.23 -2.51
C ARG A 172 21.63 9.80 -2.83
N TYR A 173 20.36 9.58 -3.15
CA TYR A 173 19.76 8.24 -3.19
C TYR A 173 19.37 7.76 -4.58
N PHE A 174 19.61 8.57 -5.61
CA PHE A 174 19.30 8.20 -6.98
C PHE A 174 20.50 8.41 -7.89
N THR A 175 20.54 7.63 -8.96
CA THR A 175 21.48 7.75 -10.06
C THR A 175 20.71 8.16 -11.31
N GLU A 176 21.15 9.22 -11.98
CA GLU A 176 20.56 9.69 -13.23
C GLU A 176 20.70 8.65 -14.36
N LYS A 177 19.66 8.53 -15.18
CA LYS A 177 19.47 7.57 -16.27
C LYS A 177 18.76 8.27 -17.43
N GLY A 178 19.44 9.18 -18.10
CA GLY A 178 18.81 10.04 -19.12
C GLY A 178 17.78 10.95 -18.46
N GLU A 179 16.55 10.98 -18.97
CA GLU A 179 15.46 11.79 -18.42
C GLU A 179 14.76 11.16 -17.18
N SER A 180 15.42 10.21 -16.52
CA SER A 180 14.86 9.46 -15.39
C SER A 180 15.93 9.18 -14.34
N TRP A 181 15.50 8.75 -13.17
CA TRP A 181 16.37 8.45 -12.03
C TRP A 181 16.12 7.04 -11.55
N ARG A 182 17.20 6.29 -11.31
CA ARG A 182 17.14 4.97 -10.68
C ARG A 182 17.49 5.08 -9.20
N ILE A 183 16.63 4.56 -8.33
CA ILE A 183 16.94 4.45 -6.89
C ILE A 183 18.16 3.56 -6.66
N ASN A 184 19.08 4.01 -5.80
CA ASN A 184 20.35 3.34 -5.54
C ASN A 184 20.17 2.01 -4.79
N ASP A 185 21.09 1.07 -5.02
CA ASP A 185 21.00 -0.30 -4.49
C ASP A 185 21.17 -0.37 -2.96
N ASP A 186 21.81 0.63 -2.36
CA ASP A 186 21.95 0.80 -0.91
C ASP A 186 20.62 1.12 -0.20
N VAL A 187 19.68 1.78 -0.88
CA VAL A 187 18.29 1.93 -0.41
C VAL A 187 17.48 0.67 -0.72
N ARG A 188 17.66 0.12 -1.93
CA ARG A 188 16.85 -1.03 -2.42
C ARG A 188 16.96 -2.27 -1.55
N LYS A 189 18.14 -2.51 -0.96
CA LYS A 189 18.38 -3.68 -0.11
C LYS A 189 17.47 -3.77 1.11
N PHE A 190 16.88 -2.65 1.55
CA PHE A 190 15.94 -2.61 2.67
C PHE A 190 14.52 -3.02 2.29
N VAL A 191 14.19 -3.03 0.99
CA VAL A 191 12.81 -3.19 0.51
C VAL A 191 12.64 -4.50 -0.26
N SER A 192 11.66 -5.30 0.16
CA SER A 192 11.23 -6.51 -0.54
C SER A 192 9.82 -6.32 -1.09
N PHE A 193 9.60 -6.67 -2.36
CA PHE A 193 8.32 -6.52 -3.04
C PHE A 193 7.63 -7.86 -3.26
N SER A 194 6.38 -7.98 -2.84
CA SER A 194 5.55 -9.16 -3.08
C SER A 194 4.17 -8.79 -3.63
N HIS A 195 3.55 -9.70 -4.37
CA HIS A 195 2.15 -9.57 -4.73
C HIS A 195 1.28 -10.09 -3.59
N LEU A 196 0.37 -9.25 -3.11
CA LEU A 196 -0.57 -9.61 -2.05
C LEU A 196 -1.82 -8.74 -2.18
N ASN A 197 -2.97 -9.39 -2.10
CA ASN A 197 -4.26 -8.73 -2.03
C ASN A 197 -4.69 -8.59 -0.56
N LEU A 198 -5.02 -7.38 -0.14
CA LEU A 198 -5.31 -7.09 1.28
C LEU A 198 -6.61 -7.75 1.77
N VAL A 199 -7.49 -8.22 0.88
CA VAL A 199 -8.68 -8.99 1.29
C VAL A 199 -8.38 -10.47 1.57
N GLU A 200 -7.20 -10.97 1.20
CA GLU A 200 -6.80 -12.37 1.41
C GLU A 200 -6.21 -12.58 2.82
N ARG A 201 -7.08 -12.64 3.83
CA ARG A 201 -6.68 -12.81 5.24
C ARG A 201 -5.76 -14.01 5.47
N SER A 202 -5.96 -15.12 4.75
CA SER A 202 -5.12 -16.33 4.85
C SER A 202 -3.68 -16.11 4.38
N LYS A 203 -3.44 -15.18 3.45
CA LYS A 203 -2.07 -14.81 3.04
C LYS A 203 -1.46 -13.81 4.02
N ILE A 204 -2.26 -12.85 4.50
CA ILE A 204 -1.81 -11.90 5.53
C ILE A 204 -1.39 -12.63 6.81
N SER A 205 -2.13 -13.67 7.22
CA SER A 205 -1.83 -14.45 8.43
C SER A 205 -0.46 -15.13 8.40
N LEU A 206 0.13 -15.36 7.23
CA LEU A 206 1.47 -15.93 7.05
C LEU A 206 2.59 -14.88 7.19
N LEU A 207 2.26 -13.58 7.13
CA LEU A 207 3.24 -12.52 7.33
C LEU A 207 3.72 -12.49 8.78
N ARG A 208 4.95 -12.03 8.98
CA ARG A 208 5.48 -11.76 10.32
C ARG A 208 4.74 -10.59 10.98
N THR A 209 4.95 -10.46 12.29
CA THR A 209 4.55 -9.25 13.04
C THR A 209 5.40 -8.06 12.61
N MET A 210 4.77 -6.88 12.52
CA MET A 210 5.37 -5.63 12.05
C MET A 210 5.43 -4.61 13.19
N ASP A 211 6.48 -3.80 13.24
CA ASP A 211 6.58 -2.67 14.17
C ASP A 211 5.78 -1.45 13.68
N LEU A 212 5.67 -1.32 12.35
CA LEU A 212 4.97 -0.24 11.67
C LEU A 212 4.29 -0.76 10.40
N ILE A 213 3.05 -0.35 10.16
CA ILE A 213 2.31 -0.60 8.92
C ILE A 213 1.90 0.75 8.33
N CYS A 214 2.25 1.01 7.08
CA CYS A 214 1.69 2.08 6.26
C CYS A 214 0.64 1.47 5.33
N CYS A 215 -0.60 1.96 5.38
CA CYS A 215 -1.68 1.59 4.47
C CYS A 215 -2.41 2.85 4.02
N ARG A 216 -1.73 3.65 3.20
CA ARG A 216 -2.09 5.04 2.91
C ARG A 216 -2.73 5.17 1.53
N ASN A 217 -3.89 5.82 1.48
CA ASN A 217 -4.68 6.06 0.28
C ASN A 217 -5.12 4.75 -0.43
N VAL A 218 -5.36 3.68 0.33
CA VAL A 218 -5.75 2.36 -0.17
C VAL A 218 -7.16 2.00 0.27
N ILE A 219 -7.47 2.14 1.56
CA ILE A 219 -8.76 1.70 2.11
C ILE A 219 -9.92 2.59 1.65
N ILE A 220 -9.64 3.77 1.07
CA ILE A 220 -10.65 4.62 0.41
C ILE A 220 -11.42 3.90 -0.71
N TYR A 221 -10.83 2.87 -1.34
CA TYR A 221 -11.47 2.12 -2.43
C TYR A 221 -12.37 0.97 -1.97
N TYR A 222 -12.39 0.67 -0.67
CA TYR A 222 -13.14 -0.45 -0.11
C TYR A 222 -14.50 -0.01 0.43
N ASP A 223 -15.48 -0.91 0.44
CA ASP A 223 -16.71 -0.73 1.20
C ASP A 223 -16.47 -0.96 2.70
N LEU A 224 -17.40 -0.50 3.55
CA LEU A 224 -17.24 -0.56 5.01
C LEU A 224 -16.96 -2.00 5.53
N PRO A 225 -17.70 -3.05 5.12
CA PRO A 225 -17.37 -4.42 5.47
C PRO A 225 -15.94 -4.83 5.11
N THR A 226 -15.46 -4.49 3.92
CA THR A 226 -14.08 -4.82 3.50
C THR A 226 -13.05 -4.03 4.30
N LYS A 227 -13.27 -2.71 4.53
CA LYS A 227 -12.40 -1.90 5.39
C LYS A 227 -12.24 -2.54 6.77
N LYS A 228 -13.34 -2.96 7.40
CA LYS A 228 -13.31 -3.60 8.73
C LYS A 228 -12.43 -4.87 8.73
N ARG A 229 -12.62 -5.76 7.73
CA ARG A 229 -11.82 -7.00 7.62
C ARG A 229 -10.34 -6.73 7.36
N VAL A 230 -10.02 -5.77 6.50
CA VAL A 230 -8.64 -5.39 6.18
C VAL A 230 -7.97 -4.80 7.42
N ILE A 231 -8.58 -3.80 8.06
CA ILE A 231 -8.05 -3.14 9.26
C ILE A 231 -7.86 -4.13 10.41
N GLN A 232 -8.79 -5.07 10.60
CA GLN A 232 -8.61 -6.15 11.57
C GLN A 232 -7.36 -6.99 11.26
N SER A 233 -7.17 -7.39 9.99
CA SER A 233 -6.01 -8.20 9.58
C SER A 233 -4.68 -7.44 9.75
N LEU A 234 -4.67 -6.13 9.47
CA LEU A 234 -3.51 -5.28 9.73
C LEU A 234 -3.22 -5.18 11.23
N GLY A 235 -4.24 -4.97 12.06
CA GLY A 235 -4.10 -4.90 13.53
C GLY A 235 -3.58 -6.20 14.14
N GLU A 236 -4.01 -7.36 13.62
CA GLU A 236 -3.51 -8.68 14.01
C GLU A 236 -2.01 -8.84 13.73
N LYS A 237 -1.48 -8.15 12.71
CA LYS A 237 -0.06 -8.18 12.31
C LYS A 237 0.79 -7.08 12.92
N LEU A 238 0.21 -6.06 13.53
CA LEU A 238 0.96 -4.99 14.15
C LEU A 238 1.41 -5.41 15.56
N ALA A 239 2.67 -5.22 15.94
CA ALA A 239 3.14 -5.49 17.29
C ALA A 239 2.37 -4.63 18.32
N PRO A 240 2.18 -5.08 19.58
CA PRO A 240 1.71 -4.18 20.65
C PRO A 240 2.58 -2.92 20.73
N GLY A 241 1.94 -1.74 20.78
CA GLY A 241 2.62 -0.45 20.69
C GLY A 241 3.14 -0.09 19.29
N GLY A 242 2.94 -0.94 18.27
CA GLY A 242 3.27 -0.63 16.88
C GLY A 242 2.33 0.40 16.28
N TYR A 243 2.74 1.04 15.18
CA TYR A 243 2.00 2.12 14.55
C TYR A 243 1.33 1.70 13.24
N LEU A 244 0.14 2.22 13.01
CA LEU A 244 -0.57 2.17 11.74
C LEU A 244 -0.71 3.59 11.20
N LEU A 245 -0.12 3.83 10.04
CA LEU A 245 -0.19 5.09 9.30
C LEU A 245 -1.20 4.92 8.17
N LEU A 246 -2.22 5.79 8.16
CA LEU A 246 -3.23 5.88 7.10
C LEU A 246 -3.08 7.22 6.39
N GLY A 247 -3.62 7.31 5.17
CA GLY A 247 -3.63 8.55 4.39
C GLY A 247 -4.55 9.59 5.03
N HIS A 248 -4.36 10.86 4.66
CA HIS A 248 -5.01 11.99 5.37
C HIS A 248 -6.55 11.99 5.30
N SER A 249 -7.13 11.34 4.28
CA SER A 249 -8.58 11.21 4.11
C SER A 249 -9.16 9.94 4.76
N GLU A 250 -8.33 9.14 5.42
CA GLU A 250 -8.69 7.82 5.95
C GLU A 250 -8.81 7.88 7.48
N SER A 251 -9.87 7.27 8.01
CA SER A 251 -10.15 7.27 9.44
C SER A 251 -10.69 5.92 9.88
N LEU A 252 -10.36 5.51 11.10
CA LEU A 252 -10.88 4.29 11.72
C LEU A 252 -12.18 4.51 12.50
N ILE A 253 -12.69 5.74 12.55
CA ILE A 253 -14.00 6.05 13.15
C ILE A 253 -15.07 5.18 12.48
N ASN A 254 -15.87 4.47 13.29
CA ASN A 254 -16.88 3.50 12.86
C ASN A 254 -16.34 2.25 12.12
N ILE A 255 -15.01 2.08 12.02
CA ILE A 255 -14.36 0.92 11.40
C ILE A 255 -13.80 -0.01 12.47
N SER A 256 -13.02 0.50 13.42
CA SER A 256 -12.34 -0.31 14.43
C SER A 256 -12.12 0.46 15.73
N ASN A 257 -12.18 -0.25 16.86
CA ASN A 257 -11.78 0.24 18.19
C ASN A 257 -10.48 -0.43 18.69
N ALA A 258 -9.79 -1.20 17.84
CA ALA A 258 -8.59 -1.95 18.21
C ALA A 258 -7.31 -1.09 18.26
N PHE A 259 -7.42 0.20 17.94
CA PHE A 259 -6.30 1.14 17.88
C PHE A 259 -6.62 2.38 18.71
N GLU A 260 -5.59 2.94 19.31
CA GLU A 260 -5.63 4.25 19.97
C GLU A 260 -5.15 5.33 19.01
N LEU A 261 -5.74 6.52 19.11
CA LEU A 261 -5.28 7.68 18.34
C LEU A 261 -4.11 8.34 19.07
N ARG A 262 -2.96 8.42 18.42
CA ARG A 262 -1.77 9.11 18.92
C ARG A 262 -1.64 10.48 18.27
N HIS A 263 -1.73 11.52 19.09
CA HIS A 263 -1.46 12.92 18.72
C HIS A 263 0.05 13.21 18.69
N LEU A 264 0.71 13.10 17.55
CA LEU A 264 2.11 13.50 17.40
C LEU A 264 2.22 15.01 17.15
N LYS A 265 3.43 15.57 17.23
CA LYS A 265 3.65 17.01 17.01
C LYS A 265 3.21 17.44 15.61
N ASN A 266 3.43 16.60 14.61
CA ASN A 266 3.20 16.91 13.21
C ASN A 266 1.97 16.23 12.60
N ASP A 267 1.45 15.17 13.21
CA ASP A 267 0.37 14.36 12.64
C ASP A 267 -0.45 13.58 13.67
N LEU A 268 -1.57 13.00 13.25
CA LEU A 268 -2.39 12.07 14.02
C LEU A 268 -2.27 10.68 13.41
N VAL A 269 -1.78 9.72 14.19
CA VAL A 269 -1.58 8.33 13.73
C VAL A 269 -2.29 7.35 14.64
N TYR A 270 -2.43 6.09 14.21
CA TYR A 270 -3.01 5.03 15.03
C TYR A 270 -1.91 4.18 15.64
N GLN A 271 -2.10 3.74 16.88
CA GLN A 271 -1.19 2.84 17.57
C GLN A 271 -1.96 1.63 18.10
N ARG A 272 -1.42 0.43 17.95
CA ARG A 272 -1.97 -0.75 18.63
C ARG A 272 -1.70 -0.58 20.14
N PRO A 273 -2.71 -0.71 21.02
CA PRO A 273 -2.48 -0.62 22.45
C PRO A 273 -1.36 -1.56 22.90
N ARG A 274 -0.54 -1.10 23.84
CA ARG A 274 0.38 -1.99 24.54
C ARG A 274 -0.48 -2.94 25.36
N LYS A 275 -0.14 -4.23 25.42
CA LYS A 275 -0.79 -5.08 26.43
C LYS A 275 -0.44 -4.47 27.80
N PRO A 276 -1.40 -4.30 28.73
CA PRO A 276 -1.02 -3.97 30.10
C PRO A 276 -0.04 -5.04 30.57
N ASP A 277 1.05 -4.60 31.22
CA ASP A 277 2.02 -5.51 31.81
C ASP A 277 1.26 -6.51 32.68
N ALA A 278 1.39 -7.80 32.35
CA ALA A 278 0.78 -8.91 33.07
C ALA A 278 1.68 -9.35 34.22
#